data_AF-R4KPU7-F1
#
_entry.id   AF-R4KPU7-F1
#
_cell.length_a   1.000
_cell.length_b   1.000
_cell.length_c   1.000
_cell.angle_alpha   90.00
_cell.angle_beta   90.00
_cell.angle_gamma   90.00
#
_symmetry.space_group_name_H-M   'P 1'
#
loop_
_entity.id
_entity.type
_entity.pdbx_description
1 polymer ?
#
loop_
_entity_poly.entity_id
_entity_poly.type
_entity_poly.pdbx_seq_one_letter_code
_entity_poly.pdbx_strand_id
1 'polypeptide(L)'
;MMHYGNNLFINQNLILDKISDIKKSLALMNKIAGTNMDDFLSDEILMSGSKYQLILSIEAAQTICNHLAARVAKQPREAAKGTVLLAD
;
A
#
# COMPACT_ATOMS: atom_id res chain seq x y z
N MET A 1 3.19 4.47 -38.57
CA MET A 1 3.19 5.21 -37.29
C MET A 1 3.45 4.19 -36.19
N MET A 2 4.67 4.13 -35.65
CA MET A 2 5.01 3.16 -34.60
C MET A 2 4.53 3.69 -33.25
N HIS A 3 3.67 2.94 -32.56
CA HIS A 3 3.36 3.19 -31.15
C HIS A 3 4.59 2.79 -30.33
N TYR A 4 5.38 3.77 -29.88
CA TYR A 4 6.38 3.53 -28.85
C TYR A 4 5.66 3.09 -27.58
N GLY A 5 5.82 1.82 -27.21
CA GLY A 5 5.34 1.30 -25.95
C GLY A 5 5.90 2.14 -24.81
N ASN A 6 5.00 2.74 -24.03
CA ASN A 6 5.37 3.61 -22.92
C ASN A 6 6.04 2.73 -21.85
N ASN A 7 7.37 2.72 -21.81
CA ASN A 7 8.12 1.89 -20.86
C ASN A 7 8.06 2.55 -19.47
N LEU A 8 6.99 2.26 -18.73
CA LEU A 8 6.81 2.76 -17.37
C LEU A 8 7.91 2.17 -16.48
N PHE A 9 8.78 3.03 -15.95
CA PHE A 9 9.82 2.58 -15.02
C PHE A 9 9.20 2.20 -13.67
N ILE A 10 8.91 0.91 -13.52
CA ILE A 10 8.41 0.30 -12.29
C ILE A 10 9.60 -0.20 -11.48
N ASN A 11 9.85 0.41 -10.33
CA ASN A 11 10.75 -0.14 -9.32
C ASN A 11 10.14 -1.42 -8.71
N GLN A 12 10.54 -2.57 -9.22
CA GLN A 12 10.06 -3.88 -8.75
C GLN A 12 10.51 -4.19 -7.32
N ASN A 13 11.72 -3.77 -6.93
CA ASN A 13 12.24 -4.01 -5.58
C ASN A 13 11.37 -3.31 -4.53
N LEU A 14 11.02 -2.04 -4.76
CA LEU A 14 10.09 -1.32 -3.88
C LEU A 14 8.76 -2.06 -3.70
N ILE A 15 8.20 -2.58 -4.79
CA ILE A 15 6.92 -3.31 -4.75
C ILE A 15 7.08 -4.61 -3.96
N LEU A 16 8.14 -5.38 -4.24
CA LEU A 16 8.40 -6.65 -3.55
C LEU A 16 8.66 -6.45 -2.05
N ASP A 17 9.40 -5.40 -1.69
CA ASP A 17 9.65 -5.03 -0.29
C ASP A 17 8.33 -4.67 0.41
N LYS A 18 7.49 -3.84 -0.20
CA LYS A 18 6.20 -3.46 0.39
C LYS A 18 5.20 -4.63 0.44
N ILE A 19 5.24 -5.56 -0.52
CA ILE A 19 4.48 -6.81 -0.43
C ILE A 19 4.99 -7.66 0.75
N SER A 20 6.30 -7.71 0.98
CA SER A 20 6.88 -8.41 2.13
C SER A 20 6.41 -7.80 3.45
N ASP A 21 6.37 -6.47 3.55
CA ASP A 21 5.84 -5.76 4.72
C ASP A 21 4.36 -6.08 4.97
N ILE A 22 3.51 -6.03 3.93
CA ILE A 22 2.10 -6.43 4.02
C ILE A 22 1.95 -7.87 4.52
N LYS A 23 2.74 -8.80 3.97
CA LYS A 23 2.72 -10.22 4.39
C LYS A 23 3.11 -10.41 5.85
N LYS A 24 4.12 -9.67 6.34
CA LYS A 24 4.53 -9.72 7.76
C LYS A 24 3.42 -9.22 8.67
N SER A 25 2.80 -8.08 8.33
CA SER A 25 1.69 -7.52 9.12
C SER A 25 0.47 -8.44 9.12
N LEU A 26 0.11 -9.02 7.97
CA LEU A 26 -0.95 -10.03 7.87
C LEU A 26 -0.65 -11.27 8.70
N ALA A 27 0.59 -11.77 8.67
CA ALA A 27 0.97 -12.93 9.47
C ALA A 27 0.85 -12.67 10.99
N LEU A 28 1.18 -11.46 11.43
CA LEU A 28 1.00 -11.05 12.82
C LEU A 28 -0.49 -10.87 13.18
N MET A 29 -1.28 -10.23 12.32
CA MET A 29 -2.74 -10.11 12.53
C MET A 29 -3.44 -11.47 12.56
N ASN A 30 -3.02 -12.43 11.73
CA ASN A 30 -3.56 -13.80 11.76
C ASN A 30 -3.25 -14.53 13.07
N LYS A 31 -2.10 -14.25 13.71
CA LYS A 31 -1.81 -14.79 15.05
C LYS A 31 -2.75 -14.18 16.09
N ILE A 32 -2.99 -12.86 16.00
CA ILE A 32 -3.92 -12.14 16.88
C ILE A 32 -5.36 -12.64 16.68
N ALA A 33 -5.78 -12.89 15.43
CA ALA A 33 -7.11 -13.41 15.14
C ALA A 33 -7.38 -14.81 15.74
N GLY A 34 -6.35 -15.52 16.20
CA GLY A 34 -6.48 -16.79 16.90
C GLY A 34 -6.75 -16.65 18.41
N THR A 35 -6.72 -15.45 18.99
CA THR A 35 -7.04 -15.25 20.41
C THR A 35 -8.56 -15.22 20.62
N ASN A 36 -9.02 -15.64 21.81
CA ASN A 36 -10.42 -15.44 22.19
C ASN A 36 -10.74 -13.93 22.20
N MET A 37 -12.00 -13.58 21.90
CA MET A 37 -12.50 -12.22 21.93
C MET A 37 -12.34 -11.56 23.31
N ASP A 38 -12.68 -12.27 24.39
CA ASP A 38 -12.55 -11.70 25.75
C ASP A 38 -11.09 -11.39 26.09
N ASP A 39 -10.18 -12.31 25.75
CA ASP A 39 -8.74 -12.11 25.92
C ASP A 39 -8.24 -10.92 25.10
N PHE A 40 -8.68 -10.82 23.83
CA PHE A 40 -8.34 -9.70 22.97
C PHE A 40 -8.83 -8.35 23.52
N LEU A 41 -10.07 -8.29 24.01
CA LEU A 41 -10.67 -7.04 24.52
C LEU A 41 -10.09 -6.62 25.88
N SER A 42 -9.55 -7.57 26.65
CA SER A 42 -8.95 -7.30 27.95
C SER A 42 -7.46 -6.92 27.89
N ASP A 43 -6.79 -7.17 26.75
CA ASP A 43 -5.37 -6.93 26.56
C ASP A 43 -5.11 -5.73 25.61
N GLU A 44 -4.80 -4.58 26.21
CA GLU A 44 -4.49 -3.34 25.47
C GLU A 44 -3.27 -3.45 24.56
N ILE A 45 -2.31 -4.32 24.88
CA ILE A 45 -1.10 -4.55 24.07
C ILE A 45 -1.50 -5.31 22.80
N LEU A 46 -2.33 -6.35 22.94
CA LEU A 46 -2.89 -7.10 21.81
C LEU A 46 -3.71 -6.19 20.89
N MET A 47 -4.61 -5.39 21.46
CA MET A 47 -5.41 -4.43 20.70
C MET A 47 -4.53 -3.41 19.97
N SER A 48 -3.58 -2.78 20.67
CA SER A 48 -2.69 -1.78 20.08
C SER A 48 -1.79 -2.39 19.01
N GLY A 49 -1.31 -3.61 19.24
CA GLY A 49 -0.56 -4.38 18.26
C GLY A 49 -1.37 -4.64 16.98
N SER A 50 -2.64 -5.06 17.10
CA SER A 50 -3.51 -5.30 15.94
C SER A 50 -3.75 -4.03 15.11
N LYS A 51 -4.06 -2.90 15.77
CA LYS A 51 -4.24 -1.60 15.13
C LYS A 51 -2.96 -1.15 14.40
N TYR A 52 -1.81 -1.32 15.04
CA TYR A 52 -0.53 -0.98 14.45
C TYR A 52 -0.21 -1.83 13.21
N GLN A 53 -0.44 -3.13 13.26
CA GLN A 53 -0.23 -4.00 12.08
C GLN A 53 -1.17 -3.65 10.92
N LEU A 54 -2.41 -3.24 11.22
CA LEU A 54 -3.33 -2.75 10.21
C LEU A 54 -2.79 -1.47 9.54
N ILE A 55 -2.34 -0.49 10.32
CA ILE A 55 -1.74 0.75 9.82
C ILE A 55 -0.55 0.45 8.90
N LEU A 56 0.39 -0.38 9.34
CA LEU A 56 1.57 -0.75 8.54
C LEU A 56 1.19 -1.38 7.19
N SER A 57 0.18 -2.25 7.18
CA SER A 57 -0.28 -2.87 5.94
C SER A 57 -0.89 -1.87 4.97
N ILE A 58 -1.64 -0.87 5.49
CA ILE A 58 -2.25 0.21 4.70
C ILE A 58 -1.16 1.12 4.13
N GLU A 59 -0.18 1.53 4.93
CA GLU A 59 0.93 2.41 4.49
C GLU A 59 1.78 1.74 3.40
N ALA A 60 2.05 0.44 3.54
CA ALA A 60 2.75 -0.32 2.52
C ALA A 60 1.95 -0.41 1.21
N ALA A 61 0.64 -0.63 1.29
CA ALA A 61 -0.24 -0.64 0.12
C ALA A 61 -0.32 0.76 -0.55
N GLN A 62 -0.46 1.82 0.25
CA GLN A 62 -0.43 3.21 -0.23
C GLN A 62 0.89 3.53 -0.94
N THR A 63 2.02 3.09 -0.40
CA THR A 63 3.33 3.26 -1.04
C THR A 63 3.37 2.63 -2.43
N ILE A 64 2.83 1.41 -2.59
CA ILE A 64 2.71 0.73 -3.89
C ILE A 64 1.81 1.54 -4.83
N CYS A 65 0.62 1.92 -4.37
CA CYS A 65 -0.34 2.70 -5.15
C CYS A 65 0.26 4.03 -5.64
N ASN A 66 0.92 4.77 -4.75
CA ASN A 66 1.55 6.04 -5.07
C ASN A 66 2.67 5.88 -6.09
N HIS A 67 3.49 4.83 -5.96
CA HIS A 67 4.54 4.52 -6.93
C HIS A 67 3.94 4.24 -8.32
N LEU A 68 2.89 3.41 -8.41
CA LEU A 68 2.22 3.10 -9.67
C LEU A 68 1.50 4.30 -10.28
N ALA A 69 0.74 5.05 -9.47
CA ALA A 69 0.01 6.24 -9.91
C ALA A 69 0.94 7.30 -10.49
N ALA A 70 2.11 7.53 -9.87
CA ALA A 70 3.12 8.45 -10.38
C ALA A 70 3.68 8.09 -11.77
N ARG A 71 3.56 6.82 -12.20
CA ARG A 71 3.98 6.38 -13.54
C ARG A 71 2.87 6.54 -14.56
N VAL A 72 1.63 6.29 -14.17
CA VAL A 72 0.46 6.53 -15.03
C VAL A 72 0.24 8.04 -15.25
N ALA A 73 0.45 8.87 -14.23
CA ALA A 73 0.30 10.32 -14.32
C ALA A 73 1.39 11.03 -15.17
N LYS A 74 2.55 10.39 -15.37
CA LYS A 74 3.67 10.91 -16.20
C LYS A 74 3.50 10.63 -17.69
N GLN A 75 2.34 10.16 -18.15
CA GLN A 75 2.02 10.20 -19.58
C GLN A 75 2.01 11.67 -20.04
N PRO A 76 2.64 12.01 -21.19
CA PRO A 76 2.57 13.37 -21.71
C PRO A 76 1.11 13.71 -21.94
N ARG A 77 0.57 14.68 -21.20
CA ARG A 77 -0.71 15.31 -21.51
C ARG A 77 -0.53 16.11 -22.80
N GLU A 78 -0.58 15.45 -23.95
CA GLU A 78 -1.08 16.09 -25.17
C GLU A 78 -2.61 15.97 -25.19
N ALA A 79 -3.26 16.59 -24.21
CA ALA A 79 -4.63 17.07 -24.25
C ALA A 79 -5.07 17.52 -22.85
N ALA A 80 -5.80 18.62 -22.81
CA ALA A 80 -6.53 19.17 -21.67
C ALA A 80 -5.70 19.89 -20.60
N LYS A 81 -5.54 21.21 -20.86
CA LYS A 81 -5.81 22.25 -19.86
C LYS A 81 -7.00 21.81 -18.98
N GLY A 82 -6.79 21.74 -17.67
CA GLY A 82 -7.84 21.39 -16.73
C GLY A 82 -7.31 20.52 -15.59
N THR A 83 -7.17 21.16 -14.43
CA THR A 83 -7.44 20.68 -13.07
C THR A 83 -7.42 19.16 -12.80
N VAL A 84 -6.77 18.79 -11.69
CA VAL A 84 -7.10 17.72 -10.72
C VAL A 84 -5.81 17.53 -9.88
N LEU A 85 -5.74 18.05 -8.64
CA LEU A 85 -6.17 17.36 -7.40
C LEU A 85 -5.63 15.93 -7.42
N LEU A 86 -4.64 15.55 -6.64
CA LEU A 86 -4.77 15.26 -5.22
C LEU A 86 -3.34 15.18 -4.69
N ALA A 87 -2.96 16.17 -3.89
CA ALA A 87 -1.89 16.03 -2.93
C ALA A 87 -2.61 16.14 -1.58
N ASP A 88 -2.73 15.01 -0.89
CA ASP A 88 -2.67 15.01 0.56
C ASP A 88 -1.19 15.04 0.97
#